data_AF-A0A192H4P4-F1
#
_entry.id   AF-A0A192H4P4-F1
#
_cell.length_a   1.000
_cell.length_b   1.000
_cell.length_c   1.000
_cell.angle_alpha   90.00
_cell.angle_beta   90.00
_cell.angle_gamma   90.00
#
_symmetry.space_group_name_H-M   'P 1'
#
loop_
_entity.id
_entity.type
_entity.pdbx_description
1 polymer ?
#
loop_
_entity_poly.entity_id
_entity_poly.type
_entity_poly.pdbx_seq_one_letter_code
_entity_poly.pdbx_strand_id
1 'polypeptide(L)'
;MQLLKKRLSKEYFHLAYGVFTLIDGIYVFFHLNYLDNPQITPPPLTHFERLGADFVDDWWFASLLVLAGFFLLLGVFLGQRKWRDIGVVIAAPLYGAMAFAFAWRGLLDQRFNLTWVSMSLVFVLLIGTAMRGDRRHD
;
A
#
# COMPACT_ATOMS: atom_id res chain seq x y z
N MET A 1 -6.93 -14.35 -25.18
CA MET A 1 -6.90 -15.03 -23.86
C MET A 1 -5.51 -15.52 -23.44
N GLN A 2 -4.78 -16.28 -24.27
CA GLN A 2 -3.46 -16.84 -23.90
C GLN A 2 -2.37 -15.77 -23.64
N LEU A 3 -2.32 -14.70 -24.44
CA LEU A 3 -1.40 -13.56 -24.25
C LEU A 3 -1.63 -12.85 -22.91
N LEU A 4 -2.89 -12.66 -22.51
CA LEU A 4 -3.24 -12.06 -21.22
C LEU A 4 -2.80 -12.95 -20.07
N LYS A 5 -3.10 -14.25 -20.12
CA LYS A 5 -2.65 -15.21 -19.08
C LYS A 5 -1.12 -15.22 -18.92
N LYS A 6 -0.38 -15.23 -20.03
CA LYS A 6 1.09 -15.16 -20.02
C LYS A 6 1.58 -13.84 -19.39
N ARG A 7 0.91 -12.72 -19.68
CA ARG A 7 1.24 -11.40 -19.12
C ARG A 7 0.97 -11.33 -17.62
N LEU A 8 -0.20 -11.78 -17.16
CA LEU A 8 -0.57 -11.81 -15.74
C LEU A 8 0.38 -12.71 -14.94
N SER A 9 0.78 -13.86 -15.49
CA SER A 9 1.77 -14.74 -14.85
C SER A 9 3.15 -14.08 -14.76
N LYS A 10 3.60 -13.40 -15.83
CA LYS A 10 4.90 -12.70 -15.87
C LYS A 10 4.97 -11.50 -14.94
N GLU A 11 3.85 -10.80 -14.76
CA GLU A 11 3.74 -9.57 -13.98
C GLU A 11 2.94 -9.76 -12.68
N TYR A 12 2.87 -11.00 -12.18
CA TYR A 12 2.04 -11.38 -11.03
C TYR A 12 2.27 -10.53 -9.78
N PHE A 13 3.52 -10.14 -9.51
CA PHE A 13 3.85 -9.25 -8.39
C PHE A 13 3.26 -7.85 -8.56
N HIS A 14 3.36 -7.25 -9.75
CA HIS A 14 2.75 -5.94 -10.02
C HIS A 14 1.22 -6.01 -10.00
N LEU A 15 0.66 -7.14 -10.46
CA LEU A 15 -0.78 -7.38 -10.39
C LEU A 15 -1.25 -7.45 -8.94
N ALA A 16 -0.62 -8.30 -8.12
CA ALA A 16 -0.95 -8.45 -6.71
C ALA A 16 -0.79 -7.10 -6.00
N TYR A 17 0.33 -6.40 -6.23
CA TYR A 17 0.58 -5.10 -5.65
C TYR A 17 -0.50 -4.09 -6.01
N GLY A 18 -0.84 -3.96 -7.31
CA GLY A 18 -1.90 -3.05 -7.75
C GLY A 18 -3.28 -3.40 -7.18
N VAL A 19 -3.64 -4.69 -7.08
CA VAL A 19 -4.90 -5.12 -6.44
C VAL A 19 -4.92 -4.75 -4.96
N PHE A 20 -3.84 -5.04 -4.22
CA PHE A 20 -3.76 -4.71 -2.80
C PHE A 20 -3.83 -3.21 -2.57
N THR A 21 -3.07 -2.41 -3.31
CA THR A 21 -3.08 -0.95 -3.19
C THR A 21 -4.45 -0.35 -3.54
N LEU A 22 -5.14 -0.91 -4.54
CA LEU A 22 -6.49 -0.48 -4.88
C LEU A 22 -7.50 -0.82 -3.77
N ILE A 23 -7.47 -2.05 -3.24
CA ILE A 23 -8.37 -2.47 -2.16
C ILE A 23 -8.12 -1.66 -0.89
N ASP A 24 -6.85 -1.45 -0.54
CA ASP A 24 -6.44 -0.69 0.64
C ASP A 24 -6.90 0.77 0.55
N GLY A 25 -6.67 1.42 -0.60
CA GLY A 25 -7.16 2.77 -0.83
C GLY A 25 -8.69 2.88 -0.76
N ILE A 26 -9.42 1.92 -1.37
CA ILE A 26 -10.88 1.87 -1.27
C ILE A 26 -11.34 1.68 0.17
N TYR A 27 -10.68 0.78 0.92
CA TYR A 27 -11.00 0.49 2.30
C TYR A 27 -10.88 1.75 3.16
N VAL A 28 -9.74 2.45 3.10
CA VAL A 28 -9.53 3.71 3.83
C VAL A 28 -10.59 4.75 3.43
N PHE A 29 -10.89 4.88 2.14
CA PHE A 29 -11.89 5.83 1.64
C PHE A 29 -13.29 5.64 2.25
N PHE A 30 -13.69 4.40 2.50
CA PHE A 30 -14.99 4.07 3.12
C PHE A 30 -14.95 4.05 4.65
N HIS A 31 -13.76 4.09 5.25
CA HIS A 31 -13.55 4.00 6.70
C HIS A 31 -12.77 5.21 7.23
N LEU A 32 -12.94 6.40 6.63
CA LEU A 32 -12.23 7.60 7.08
C LEU A 32 -12.45 7.86 8.58
N ASN A 33 -11.36 8.21 9.27
CA ASN A 33 -11.29 8.44 10.72
C ASN A 33 -11.60 7.19 11.58
N TYR A 34 -11.52 5.98 11.02
CA TYR A 34 -11.72 4.77 11.84
C TYR A 34 -10.61 4.59 12.89
N LEU A 35 -9.41 5.13 12.63
CA LEU A 35 -8.29 5.05 13.56
C LEU A 35 -8.51 5.90 14.81
N ASP A 36 -9.29 6.97 14.71
CA ASP A 36 -9.68 7.84 15.82
C ASP A 36 -10.66 7.17 16.79
N ASN A 37 -11.32 6.08 16.40
CA ASN A 37 -12.32 5.44 17.24
C ASN A 37 -11.64 4.61 18.36
N PRO A 38 -11.79 4.99 19.65
CA PRO A 38 -11.13 4.30 20.76
C PRO A 38 -11.65 2.88 21.00
N GLN A 39 -12.80 2.50 20.42
CA GLN A 39 -13.29 1.12 20.46
C GLN A 39 -12.55 0.20 19.48
N ILE A 40 -12.02 0.78 18.39
CA ILE A 40 -11.25 0.08 17.36
C ILE A 40 -9.75 0.16 17.68
N THR A 41 -9.33 1.29 18.27
CA THR A 41 -7.94 1.62 18.55
C THR A 41 -7.68 1.90 20.04
N PRO A 42 -7.81 0.89 20.94
CA PRO A 42 -7.46 1.07 22.35
C PRO A 42 -5.97 0.78 22.61
N PRO A 43 -5.27 1.58 23.45
CA PRO A 43 -5.71 2.80 24.15
C PRO A 43 -5.80 4.04 23.22
N PRO A 44 -6.46 5.14 23.64
CA PRO A 44 -6.59 6.36 22.83
C PRO A 44 -5.23 6.88 22.35
N LEU A 45 -5.21 7.39 21.11
CA LEU A 45 -3.99 7.88 20.46
C LEU A 45 -3.36 9.05 21.24
N THR A 46 -2.05 9.01 21.42
CA THR A 46 -1.25 10.16 21.85
C THR A 46 -1.21 11.23 20.76
N HIS A 47 -0.77 12.45 21.08
CA HIS A 47 -0.75 13.56 20.13
C HIS A 47 0.04 13.24 18.84
N PHE A 48 1.19 12.56 18.94
CA PHE A 48 2.00 12.19 17.79
C PHE A 48 1.41 11.04 16.98
N GLU A 49 0.80 10.05 17.65
CA GLU A 49 0.10 8.95 16.99
C GLU A 49 -1.10 9.45 16.19
N ARG A 50 -1.80 10.45 16.74
CA ARG A 50 -2.93 11.07 16.07
C ARG A 50 -2.51 11.78 14.79
N LEU A 51 -1.41 12.54 14.79
CA LEU A 51 -0.91 13.17 13.56
C LEU A 51 -0.58 12.14 12.47
N GLY A 52 0.00 11.00 12.83
CA GLY A 52 0.28 9.92 11.89
C GLY A 52 -0.99 9.24 11.39
N ALA A 53 -1.94 8.95 12.28
CA ALA A 53 -3.22 8.35 11.97
C ALA A 53 -4.05 9.26 11.04
N ASP A 54 -4.22 10.53 11.41
CA ASP A 54 -4.95 11.54 10.63
C ASP A 54 -4.36 11.69 9.23
N PHE A 55 -3.03 11.59 9.08
CA PHE A 55 -2.38 11.70 7.78
C PHE A 55 -2.67 10.51 6.86
N VAL A 56 -2.69 9.29 7.39
CA VAL A 56 -2.89 8.04 6.61
C VAL A 56 -4.35 7.63 6.48
N ASP A 57 -5.22 8.22 7.30
CA ASP A 57 -6.67 8.01 7.35
C ASP A 57 -7.45 9.19 6.72
N ASP A 58 -6.79 9.92 5.81
CA ASP A 58 -7.37 11.07 5.12
C ASP A 58 -7.83 10.71 3.69
N TRP A 59 -8.83 11.44 3.19
CA TRP A 59 -9.41 11.23 1.86
C TRP A 59 -8.39 11.42 0.73
N TRP A 60 -7.46 12.37 0.89
CA TRP A 60 -6.43 12.61 -0.13
C TRP A 60 -5.41 11.46 -0.17
N PHE A 61 -5.07 10.89 0.99
CA PHE A 61 -4.17 9.74 1.09
C PHE A 61 -4.80 8.50 0.45
N ALA A 62 -6.05 8.23 0.81
CA ALA A 62 -6.86 7.17 0.20
C ALA A 62 -7.00 7.34 -1.32
N SER A 63 -7.25 8.57 -1.79
CA SER A 63 -7.31 8.89 -3.22
C SER A 63 -6.03 8.51 -3.96
N LEU A 64 -4.86 8.83 -3.38
CA LEU A 64 -3.57 8.53 -3.98
C LEU A 64 -3.28 7.03 -4.01
N LEU A 65 -3.68 6.27 -2.99
CA LEU A 65 -3.61 4.80 -3.01
C LEU A 65 -4.47 4.22 -4.13
N VAL A 66 -5.72 4.68 -4.27
CA VAL A 66 -6.61 4.25 -5.36
C VAL A 66 -6.00 4.55 -6.73
N LEU A 67 -5.47 5.75 -6.93
CA LEU A 67 -4.80 6.14 -8.18
C LEU A 67 -3.55 5.29 -8.46
N ALA A 68 -2.75 5.02 -7.44
CA ALA A 68 -1.56 4.19 -7.58
C ALA A 68 -1.90 2.75 -7.96
N GLY A 69 -2.89 2.14 -7.29
CA GLY A 69 -3.42 0.82 -7.61
C GLY A 69 -3.98 0.77 -9.03
N PHE A 70 -4.73 1.81 -9.43
CA PHE A 70 -5.24 1.95 -10.79
C PHE A 70 -4.13 1.99 -11.84
N PHE A 71 -3.09 2.82 -11.66
CA PHE A 71 -1.99 2.91 -12.63
C PHE A 71 -1.15 1.63 -12.70
N LEU A 72 -0.92 0.95 -11.56
CA LEU A 72 -0.27 -0.36 -11.53
C LEU A 72 -1.05 -1.39 -12.36
N LEU A 73 -2.36 -1.50 -12.11
CA LEU A 73 -3.24 -2.42 -12.82
C LEU A 73 -3.32 -2.08 -14.31
N LEU A 74 -3.47 -0.80 -14.65
CA LEU A 74 -3.48 -0.32 -16.02
C LEU A 74 -2.20 -0.73 -16.76
N GLY A 75 -1.03 -0.53 -16.15
CA GLY A 75 0.24 -0.94 -16.73
C GLY A 75 0.39 -2.46 -16.88
N VAL A 76 -0.16 -3.25 -15.95
CA VAL A 76 -0.20 -4.72 -16.07
C VAL A 76 -1.11 -5.16 -17.21
N PHE A 77 -2.32 -4.62 -17.30
CA PHE A 77 -3.28 -5.00 -18.35
C PHE A 77 -2.82 -4.55 -19.73
N LEU A 78 -2.31 -3.32 -19.87
CA LEU A 78 -1.77 -2.79 -21.12
C LEU A 78 -0.38 -3.35 -21.45
N GLY A 79 0.32 -3.95 -20.48
CA GLY A 79 1.70 -4.43 -20.64
C GLY A 79 2.70 -3.29 -20.83
N GLN A 80 2.37 -2.10 -20.33
CA GLN A 80 3.17 -0.88 -20.47
C GLN A 80 3.90 -0.60 -19.17
N ARG A 81 5.23 -0.57 -19.23
CA ARG A 81 6.10 -0.30 -18.08
C ARG A 81 5.86 1.10 -17.49
N LYS A 82 5.64 2.11 -18.34
CA LYS A 82 5.43 3.50 -17.92
C LYS A 82 4.34 3.65 -16.86
N TRP A 83 3.16 3.04 -17.07
CA TRP A 83 2.04 3.13 -16.12
C TRP A 83 2.32 2.40 -14.81
N ARG A 84 3.01 1.26 -14.87
CA ARG A 84 3.47 0.54 -13.68
C ARG A 84 4.44 1.39 -12.86
N ASP A 85 5.44 1.98 -13.51
CA ASP A 85 6.46 2.78 -12.82
C ASP A 85 5.84 4.01 -12.15
N ILE A 86 4.88 4.68 -12.81
CA ILE A 86 4.08 5.77 -12.20
C ILE A 86 3.38 5.27 -10.95
N GLY A 87 2.69 4.13 -11.04
CA GLY A 87 1.98 3.55 -9.90
C GLY A 87 2.91 3.19 -8.73
N VAL A 88 4.10 2.65 -9.01
CA VAL A 88 5.13 2.37 -7.98
C VAL A 88 5.64 3.67 -7.34
N VAL A 89 5.93 4.70 -8.13
CA VAL A 89 6.43 6.01 -7.64
C VAL A 89 5.41 6.68 -6.71
N ILE A 90 4.11 6.52 -6.97
CA ILE A 90 3.07 7.04 -6.08
C ILE A 90 2.91 6.13 -4.86
N ALA A 91 2.84 4.81 -5.04
CA ALA A 91 2.58 3.88 -3.94
C ALA A 91 3.73 3.80 -2.91
N ALA A 92 4.99 3.84 -3.36
CA ALA A 92 6.15 3.69 -2.48
C ALA A 92 6.20 4.71 -1.32
N PRO A 93 6.08 6.03 -1.53
CA PRO A 93 6.06 7.00 -0.43
C PRO A 93 4.81 6.87 0.44
N LEU A 94 3.65 6.47 -0.10
CA LEU A 94 2.44 6.25 0.68
C LEU A 94 2.61 5.08 1.66
N TYR A 95 3.11 3.95 1.17
CA TYR A 95 3.42 2.82 2.01
C TYR A 95 4.54 3.11 3.00
N GLY A 96 5.51 3.98 2.66
CA GLY A 96 6.53 4.48 3.58
C GLY A 96 5.94 5.36 4.69
N ALA A 97 5.04 6.28 4.35
CA ALA A 97 4.34 7.12 5.32
C ALA A 97 3.43 6.29 6.22
N MET A 98 2.71 5.33 5.63
CA MET A 98 1.93 4.36 6.38
C MET A 98 2.85 3.61 7.33
N ALA A 99 3.97 3.06 6.83
CA ALA A 99 5.00 2.37 7.62
C ALA A 99 5.43 3.18 8.83
N PHE A 100 5.75 4.45 8.63
CA PHE A 100 6.14 5.35 9.69
C PHE A 100 5.02 5.57 10.72
N ALA A 101 3.79 5.87 10.26
CA ALA A 101 2.65 6.13 11.13
C ALA A 101 2.32 4.95 12.06
N PHE A 102 2.37 3.72 11.55
CA PHE A 102 2.09 2.54 12.38
C PHE A 102 3.32 1.92 13.05
N ALA A 103 4.55 2.15 12.57
CA ALA A 103 5.77 1.67 13.25
C ALA A 103 5.92 2.30 14.64
N TRP A 104 5.55 3.58 14.79
CA TRP A 104 5.54 4.26 16.08
C TRP A 104 4.59 3.56 17.08
N ARG A 105 3.40 3.20 16.62
CA ARG A 105 2.41 2.45 17.40
C ARG A 105 2.88 1.03 17.72
N GLY A 106 3.54 0.39 16.76
CA GLY A 106 4.07 -0.96 16.95
C GLY A 106 5.20 -1.04 17.98
N LEU A 107 6.18 -0.14 17.91
CA LEU A 107 7.30 -0.16 18.84
C LEU A 107 6.90 0.09 20.31
N LEU A 108 5.72 0.66 20.55
CA LEU A 108 5.29 1.16 21.87
C LEU A 108 4.02 0.47 22.42
N ASP A 109 3.25 -0.25 21.61
CA ASP A 109 2.02 -0.94 22.03
C ASP A 109 2.16 -2.47 21.93
N GLN A 110 2.01 -3.18 23.07
CA GLN A 110 2.18 -4.64 23.19
C GLN A 110 1.03 -5.45 22.56
N ARG A 111 -0.03 -4.79 22.10
CA ARG A 111 -1.19 -5.44 21.49
C ARG A 111 -0.93 -5.70 20.01
N PHE A 112 -0.57 -6.96 19.73
CA PHE A 112 -0.27 -7.50 18.40
C PHE A 112 -1.40 -7.18 17.42
N ASN A 113 -1.18 -6.22 16.51
CA ASN A 113 -2.20 -5.76 15.57
C ASN A 113 -1.91 -6.26 14.16
N LEU A 114 -2.96 -6.66 13.43
CA LEU A 114 -2.88 -7.18 12.05
C LEU A 114 -2.08 -6.25 11.10
N THR A 115 -2.05 -4.97 11.45
CA THR A 115 -1.25 -3.89 10.84
C THR A 115 0.22 -4.26 10.63
N TRP A 116 0.86 -4.95 11.58
CA TRP A 116 2.27 -5.35 11.49
C TRP A 116 2.53 -6.39 10.40
N VAL A 117 1.63 -7.35 10.26
CA VAL A 117 1.71 -8.40 9.25
C VAL A 117 1.47 -7.79 7.89
N SER A 118 0.44 -6.93 7.77
CA SER A 118 0.14 -6.21 6.53
C SER A 118 1.30 -5.32 6.09
N MET A 119 1.95 -4.62 7.03
CA MET A 119 3.13 -3.82 6.74
C MET A 119 4.36 -4.62 6.36
N SER A 120 4.63 -5.69 7.08
CA SER A 120 5.74 -6.57 6.75
C SER A 120 5.54 -7.18 5.36
N LEU A 121 4.31 -7.52 5.00
CA LEU A 121 3.96 -7.97 3.66
C LEU A 121 4.17 -6.89 2.61
N VAL A 122 3.66 -5.68 2.85
CA VAL A 122 3.83 -4.53 1.96
C VAL A 122 5.31 -4.20 1.76
N PHE A 123 6.10 -4.20 2.83
CA PHE A 123 7.52 -3.90 2.78
C PHE A 123 8.30 -4.99 2.03
N VAL A 124 7.98 -6.27 2.26
CA VAL A 124 8.54 -7.40 1.50
C VAL A 124 8.14 -7.34 0.02
N LEU A 125 6.92 -6.91 -0.29
CA LEU A 125 6.45 -6.72 -1.66
C LEU A 125 7.14 -5.53 -2.35
N LEU A 126 7.37 -4.44 -1.65
CA LEU A 126 8.14 -3.28 -2.11
C LEU A 126 9.59 -3.63 -2.41
N ILE A 127 10.25 -4.35 -1.49
CA ILE A 127 11.62 -4.86 -1.72
C ILE A 127 11.63 -5.85 -2.88
N GLY A 128 10.68 -6.78 -2.94
CA GLY A 128 10.58 -7.78 -4.01
C GLY A 128 10.35 -7.17 -5.40
N THR A 129 9.58 -6.07 -5.48
CA THR A 129 9.37 -5.31 -6.72
C THR A 129 10.61 -4.49 -7.08
N ALA A 130 11.24 -3.81 -6.12
CA ALA A 130 12.47 -3.05 -6.34
C ALA A 130 13.65 -3.95 -6.80
N MET A 131 13.88 -5.08 -6.14
CA MET A 131 14.97 -6.02 -6.47
C MET A 131 14.82 -6.71 -7.83
N ARG A 132 13.61 -6.73 -8.40
CA ARG A 132 13.33 -7.30 -9.74
C ARG A 132 13.31 -6.25 -10.85
N GLY A 133 13.26 -4.97 -10.51
CA GLY A 133 13.37 -3.86 -11.47
C GLY A 133 14.71 -3.80 -12.20
N ASP A 134 15.77 -4.35 -11.58
CA ASP A 134 17.15 -4.27 -12.07
C ASP A 134 17.60 -5.50 -12.90
N ARG A 135 17.00 -6.68 -12.67
CA ARG A 135 17.44 -7.95 -13.29
C ARG A 135 16.90 -8.23 -14.70
N ARG A 136 16.52 -7.20 -15.46
CA ARG A 136 16.15 -7.33 -16.88
C ARG A 136 17.01 -6.46 -17.81
N HIS A 137 18.17 -6.02 -17.33
CA HIS A 137 19.31 -5.82 -18.21
C HIS A 137 20.04 -7.15 -18.31
N ASP A 138 19.63 -7.93 -19.32
CA ASP A 138 20.38 -8.92 -20.11
C ASP A 138 19.39 -9.82 -20.87
#